data_AF-G3GSF6-F1
#
_entry.id   AF-G3GSF6-F1
#
_cell.length_a   1.000
_cell.length_b   1.000
_cell.length_c   1.000
_cell.angle_alpha   90.00
_cell.angle_beta   90.00
_cell.angle_gamma   90.00
#
_symmetry.space_group_name_H-M   'P 1'
#
loop_
_entity.id
_entity.type
_entity.pdbx_description
1 polymer ?
#
loop_
_entity_poly.entity_id
_entity_poly.type
_entity_poly.pdbx_seq_one_letter_code
_entity_poly.pdbx_strand_id
1 'polypeptide(L)'
;MELKLTNISFTNMLLVDERLIYKVYLQDPEKTVLTQKAIITVKGVSLRSYLEGLTASTIFSNANKGREVMDWVILKLNAETGELTAPARGSIRTPVVAAAVLMEK
;
A
#
# COMPACT_ATOMS: atom_id res chain seq x y z
N MET A 1 -10.28 5.81 -0.65
CA MET A 1 -10.57 4.36 -0.61
C MET A 1 -10.98 3.96 0.81
N GLU A 2 -11.88 2.99 0.97
CA GLU A 2 -12.32 2.50 2.27
C GLU A 2 -12.24 0.98 2.33
N LEU A 3 -11.74 0.44 3.44
CA LEU A 3 -11.69 -0.98 3.74
C LEU A 3 -12.40 -1.26 5.06
N LYS A 4 -13.15 -2.36 5.12
CA LYS A 4 -13.80 -2.87 6.32
C LYS A 4 -13.45 -4.33 6.48
N LEU A 5 -12.98 -4.70 7.66
CA LEU A 5 -12.64 -6.07 8.01
C LEU A 5 -13.47 -6.47 9.23
N THR A 6 -14.06 -7.67 9.18
CA THR A 6 -14.65 -8.30 10.36
C THR A 6 -14.21 -9.74 10.44
N ASN A 7 -14.01 -10.27 11.65
CA ASN A 7 -13.79 -11.70 11.81
C ASN A 7 -15.09 -12.48 11.57
N ILE A 8 -14.98 -13.63 10.91
CA ILE A 8 -16.11 -14.53 10.64
C ILE A 8 -16.21 -15.68 11.66
N SER A 9 -15.07 -16.08 12.24
CA SER A 9 -14.99 -17.13 13.25
C SER A 9 -14.92 -16.54 14.65
N PHE A 10 -15.38 -17.28 15.67
CA PHE A 10 -15.38 -16.86 17.08
C PHE A 10 -16.22 -15.61 17.40
N THR A 11 -17.10 -15.17 16.50
CA THR A 11 -17.97 -13.99 16.67
C THR A 11 -18.87 -14.05 17.90
N ASN A 12 -19.21 -15.26 18.37
CA ASN A 12 -19.98 -15.49 19.60
C ASN A 12 -19.22 -15.07 20.87
N MET A 13 -17.88 -15.00 20.83
CA MET A 13 -17.02 -14.66 21.96
C MET A 13 -16.29 -13.33 21.75
N LEU A 14 -15.74 -13.11 20.56
CA LEU A 14 -14.96 -11.93 20.20
C LEU A 14 -15.36 -11.50 18.78
N LEU A 15 -15.93 -10.31 18.66
CA LEU A 15 -16.19 -9.64 17.39
C LEU A 15 -15.27 -8.43 17.28
N VAL A 16 -14.59 -8.32 16.14
CA VAL A 16 -13.68 -7.23 15.81
C VAL A 16 -14.13 -6.64 14.49
N ASP A 17 -14.59 -5.40 14.53
CA ASP A 17 -14.91 -4.60 13.35
C ASP A 17 -13.82 -3.55 13.13
N GLU A 18 -13.05 -3.70 12.07
CA GLU A 18 -11.97 -2.79 11.72
C GLU A 18 -12.28 -2.02 10.44
N ARG A 19 -11.96 -0.72 10.43
CA ARG A 19 -12.20 0.20 9.33
C ARG A 19 -10.97 1.03 9.04
N LEU A 20 -10.49 0.98 7.79
CA LEU A 20 -9.38 1.77 7.28
C LEU A 20 -9.89 2.72 6.19
N ILE A 21 -9.51 3.99 6.29
CA ILE A 21 -9.91 5.04 5.37
C ILE A 21 -8.66 5.72 4.82
N TYR A 22 -8.46 5.62 3.51
CA TYR A 22 -7.41 6.31 2.78
C TYR A 22 -7.99 7.54 2.09
N LYS A 23 -7.43 8.71 2.41
CA LYS A 23 -7.78 10.00 1.80
C LYS A 23 -6.53 10.75 1.38
N VAL A 24 -6.61 11.42 0.24
CA VAL A 24 -5.58 12.39 -0.16
C VAL A 24 -5.58 13.54 0.85
N TYR A 25 -4.39 14.01 1.22
CA TYR A 25 -4.24 15.12 2.15
C TYR A 25 -4.60 16.44 1.45
N LEU A 26 -5.49 17.23 2.06
CA LEU A 26 -6.08 18.39 1.40
C LEU A 26 -5.07 19.51 1.08
N GLN A 27 -3.99 19.63 1.85
CA GLN A 27 -2.98 20.66 1.62
C GLN A 27 -1.84 20.18 0.69
N ASP A 28 -1.69 18.88 0.52
CA ASP A 28 -0.62 18.29 -0.30
C ASP A 28 -1.15 17.02 -0.98
N PRO A 29 -1.50 17.11 -2.28
CA PRO A 29 -2.03 15.98 -3.03
C PRO A 29 -1.06 14.79 -3.16
N GLU A 30 0.24 14.98 -2.91
CA GLU A 30 1.23 13.89 -2.94
C GLU A 30 1.19 13.03 -1.67
N LYS A 31 0.51 13.50 -0.62
CA LYS A 31 0.38 12.79 0.65
C LYS A 31 -0.98 12.12 0.77
N THR A 32 -0.97 10.92 1.34
CA THR A 32 -2.18 10.17 1.69
C THR A 32 -2.25 10.00 3.21
N VAL A 33 -3.40 10.30 3.78
CA VAL A 33 -3.72 10.05 5.19
C VAL A 33 -4.47 8.73 5.30
N LEU A 34 -3.91 7.81 6.09
CA LEU A 34 -4.58 6.60 6.54
C LEU A 34 -5.17 6.83 7.93
N THR A 35 -6.49 6.66 8.05
CA THR A 35 -7.19 6.63 9.34
C THR A 35 -7.70 5.22 9.61
N GLN A 36 -7.25 4.61 10.71
CA GLN A 36 -7.62 3.25 11.11
C GLN A 36 -8.40 3.29 12.43
N LYS A 37 -9.50 2.54 12.49
CA LYS A 37 -10.36 2.43 13.68
C LYS A 37 -10.76 0.97 13.84
N ALA A 38 -10.77 0.49 15.07
CA ALA A 38 -11.27 -0.84 15.40
C ALA A 38 -12.26 -0.76 16.56
N ILE A 39 -13.32 -1.56 16.48
CA ILE A 39 -14.32 -1.76 17.52
C ILE A 39 -14.19 -3.21 17.96
N ILE A 40 -13.95 -3.40 19.26
CA ILE A 40 -13.77 -4.72 19.85
C ILE A 40 -14.95 -4.98 20.76
N THR A 41 -15.66 -6.08 20.51
CA THR A 41 -16.78 -6.53 21.31
C THR A 41 -16.49 -7.93 21.85
N VAL A 42 -16.37 -8.04 23.17
CA VAL A 42 -16.17 -9.32 23.85
C VAL A 42 -17.43 -9.72 24.61
N LYS A 43 -17.85 -10.98 24.46
CA LYS A 43 -19.11 -11.50 25.01
C LYS A 43 -18.90 -12.83 25.72
N GLY A 44 -19.69 -13.05 26.79
CA GLY A 44 -19.88 -14.38 27.37
C GLY A 44 -18.66 -15.01 28.06
N VAL A 45 -17.64 -14.24 28.42
CA VAL A 45 -16.39 -14.75 29.03
C VAL A 45 -15.94 -13.90 30.21
N SER A 46 -15.35 -14.55 31.22
CA SER A 46 -14.87 -13.91 32.46
C SER A 46 -13.60 -13.06 32.27
N LEU A 47 -12.78 -13.39 31.27
CA LEU A 47 -11.52 -12.69 30.95
C LEU A 47 -11.70 -11.51 29.99
N ARG A 48 -12.84 -10.82 30.07
CA ARG A 48 -13.24 -9.78 29.10
C ARG A 48 -12.16 -8.71 28.88
N SER A 49 -11.74 -8.03 29.95
CA SER A 49 -10.77 -6.92 29.85
C SER A 49 -9.42 -7.36 29.32
N TYR A 50 -9.00 -8.59 29.67
CA TYR A 50 -7.75 -9.16 29.16
C TYR A 50 -7.82 -9.37 27.63
N LEU A 51 -8.92 -9.95 27.14
CA LEU A 51 -9.12 -10.17 25.71
C LEU A 51 -9.28 -8.86 24.93
N GLU A 52 -9.97 -7.86 25.50
CA GLU A 52 -10.06 -6.52 24.91
C GLU A 52 -8.66 -5.89 24.78
N GLY A 53 -7.84 -5.93 25.83
CA GLY A 53 -6.47 -5.40 25.80
C GLY A 53 -5.53 -6.18 24.86
N LEU A 54 -5.62 -7.51 24.85
CA LEU A 54 -4.83 -8.36 23.96
C LEU A 54 -5.19 -8.10 22.49
N THR A 55 -6.48 -7.98 22.18
CA THR A 55 -6.95 -7.72 20.82
C THR A 55 -6.56 -6.30 20.38
N ALA A 56 -6.72 -5.30 21.25
CA ALA A 56 -6.32 -3.93 20.97
C ALA A 56 -4.81 -3.81 20.70
N SER A 57 -3.97 -4.45 21.51
CA SER A 57 -2.51 -4.46 21.30
C SER A 57 -2.10 -5.18 20.02
N THR A 58 -2.81 -6.26 19.66
CA THR A 58 -2.58 -6.98 18.40
C THR A 58 -2.92 -6.12 17.19
N ILE A 59 -4.08 -5.46 17.19
CA ILE A 59 -4.48 -4.56 16.09
C ILE A 59 -3.50 -3.39 15.97
N PHE A 60 -3.09 -2.79 17.10
CA PHE A 60 -2.12 -1.71 17.10
C PHE A 60 -0.75 -2.16 16.53
N SER A 61 -0.26 -3.33 16.95
CA SER A 61 0.97 -3.90 16.39
C SER A 61 0.86 -4.13 14.88
N ASN A 62 -0.27 -4.64 14.42
CA ASN A 62 -0.52 -4.87 13.00
C ASN A 62 -0.65 -3.57 12.19
N ALA A 63 -1.21 -2.51 12.77
CA ALA A 63 -1.25 -1.19 12.14
C ALA A 63 0.16 -0.66 11.84
N ASN A 64 1.09 -0.78 12.81
CA ASN A 64 2.48 -0.36 12.63
C ASN A 64 3.19 -1.17 11.55
N LYS A 65 3.04 -2.50 11.56
CA LYS A 65 3.58 -3.38 10.51
C LYS A 65 2.99 -3.06 9.14
N GLY A 66 1.67 -2.81 9.08
CA GLY A 66 0.98 -2.43 7.86
C GLY A 66 1.54 -1.14 7.27
N ARG A 67 1.83 -0.13 8.12
CA ARG A 67 2.49 1.11 7.69
C ARG A 67 3.85 0.84 7.05
N GLU A 68 4.71 0.07 7.72
CA GLU A 68 6.06 -0.25 7.22
C GLU A 68 6.02 -1.02 5.90
N VAL A 69 5.13 -2.01 5.79
CA VAL A 69 4.95 -2.80 4.56
C VAL A 69 4.45 -1.92 3.42
N MET A 70 3.48 -1.03 3.68
CA MET A 70 2.96 -0.14 2.64
C MET A 70 4.03 0.86 2.17
N ASP A 71 4.81 1.44 3.08
CA ASP A 71 5.94 2.30 2.74
C ASP A 71 6.96 1.53 1.87
N TRP A 72 7.28 0.29 2.24
CA TRP A 72 8.18 -0.57 1.47
C TRP A 72 7.64 -0.89 0.07
N VAL A 73 6.36 -1.26 -0.05
CA VAL A 73 5.72 -1.55 -1.34
C VAL A 73 5.75 -0.33 -2.26
N ILE A 74 5.44 0.86 -1.72
CA ILE A 74 5.48 2.12 -2.49
C ILE A 74 6.90 2.39 -3.00
N LEU A 75 7.91 2.28 -2.14
CA LEU A 75 9.31 2.46 -2.53
C LEU A 75 9.73 1.46 -3.61
N LYS A 76 9.33 0.20 -3.47
CA LYS A 76 9.66 -0.86 -4.42
C LYS A 76 9.01 -0.62 -5.79
N LEU A 77 7.72 -0.27 -5.82
CA LEU A 77 7.01 0.05 -7.06
C LEU A 77 7.58 1.28 -7.76
N ASN A 78 7.98 2.31 -7.02
CA ASN A 78 8.61 3.50 -7.58
C ASN A 78 9.99 3.17 -8.19
N ALA A 79 10.77 2.32 -7.55
CA ALA A 79 12.06 1.87 -8.08
C ALA A 79 11.89 1.08 -9.39
N GLU A 80 10.96 0.11 -9.42
CA GLU A 80 10.70 -0.70 -10.63
C GLU A 80 10.16 0.15 -11.78
N THR A 81 9.26 1.11 -11.50
CA THR A 81 8.73 2.02 -12.54
C THR A 81 9.80 3.00 -13.05
N GLY A 82 10.72 3.43 -12.18
CA GLY A 82 11.87 4.25 -12.55
C GLY A 82 12.86 3.51 -13.45
N GLU A 83 13.09 2.22 -13.21
CA GLU A 83 13.92 1.36 -14.07
C GLU A 83 13.30 1.15 -15.46
N LEU A 84 11.97 1.05 -15.55
CA LEU A 84 11.25 0.92 -16.82
C LEU A 84 11.22 2.22 -17.66
N THR A 85 11.41 3.37 -17.03
CA THR A 85 11.43 4.70 -17.70
C THR A 85 12.83 5.25 -17.92
N ALA A 86 13.88 4.56 -17.45
CA ALA A 86 15.25 4.90 -17.78
C ALA A 86 15.45 4.79 -19.31
N PRO A 87 15.85 5.88 -20.00
CA PRO A 87 16.17 5.77 -21.42
C PRO A 87 17.32 4.76 -21.53
N ALA A 88 17.16 3.75 -22.38
CA ALA A 88 18.20 2.77 -22.70
C ALA A 88 19.44 3.53 -23.22
N ARG A 89 20.32 3.91 -22.29
CA ARG A 89 21.42 4.82 -22.57
C ARG A 89 22.61 4.01 -23.03
N GLY A 90 22.59 3.69 -24.33
CA GLY A 90 23.79 3.51 -25.13
C GLY A 90 24.07 2.09 -25.61
N SER A 91 23.68 1.79 -26.86
CA SER A 91 24.65 1.39 -27.89
C SER A 91 23.97 1.33 -29.25
N ILE A 92 23.85 2.47 -29.93
CA ILE A 92 23.92 2.49 -31.39
C ILE A 92 24.92 3.58 -31.75
N ARG A 93 26.21 3.22 -31.74
CA ARG A 93 27.22 3.96 -32.50
C ARG A 93 27.05 3.54 -33.95
N THR A 94 26.68 4.47 -34.83
CA THR A 94 27.48 4.99 -35.95
C THR A 94 26.54 5.71 -36.93
N PRO A 95 26.78 6.98 -37.31
CA PRO A 95 26.11 7.57 -38.46
C PRO A 95 26.89 7.16 -39.73
N VAL A 96 26.24 6.50 -40.69
CA VAL A 96 26.81 6.33 -42.04
C VAL A 96 25.82 6.85 -43.07
N VAL A 97 26.14 8.08 -43.52
CA VAL A 97 26.08 8.60 -44.89
C VAL A 97 24.76 8.48 -45.66
N ALA A 98 24.10 9.63 -45.78
CA ALA A 98 23.19 9.93 -46.89
C ALA A 98 23.98 9.98 -48.21
N ALA A 99 23.71 9.05 -49.12
CA ALA A 99 24.05 9.16 -50.53
C ALA A 99 22.96 8.46 -51.36
N ALA A 100 21.94 9.22 -51.75
CA ALA A 100 21.02 8.85 -52.81
C ALA A 100 20.69 10.11 -53.60
N VAL A 101 21.62 10.55 -54.44
CA VAL A 101 21.37 11.48 -55.54
C VAL A 101 22.04 10.90 -56.77
N LEU A 102 21.27 10.88 -57.87
CA LEU A 102 21.57 10.49 -59.25
C LEU A 102 21.36 9.01 -59.60
N MET A 103 20.12 8.70 -59.95
CA MET A 103 19.82 8.12 -61.28
C MET A 103 18.42 8.56 -61.72
N GLU A 104 18.36 9.57 -62.59
CA GLU A 104 17.38 9.56 -63.66
C GLU A 104 17.97 10.25 -64.90
N LYS A 105 17.46 9.82 -66.05
CA LYS A 105 18.06 9.66 -67.36
C LYS A 105 18.12 10.93 -68.21
#